data_AF-A0A5S4FDT6-F1
#
_entry.id   AF-A0A5S4FDT6-F1
#
_cell.length_a   1.000
_cell.length_b   1.000
_cell.length_c   1.000
_cell.angle_alpha   90.00
_cell.angle_beta   90.00
_cell.angle_gamma   90.00
#
_symmetry.space_group_name_H-M   'P 1'
#
loop_
_entity.id
_entity.type
_entity.pdbx_description
1 polymer ?
#
loop_
_entity_poly.entity_id
_entity_poly.type
_entity_poly.pdbx_seq_one_letter_code
_entity_poly.pdbx_strand_id
1 'polypeptide(L)'
;MLLIHATDAGAAFFDERAGIDWNVIFLLLGMMVIVGVLKQTGVFEFLAIWAAKRARGRPFRLMALLIVITASASALLDNVTTVLLIAPVTLLVCERLALPVAPFLIAEAMASNIGGASTLIGDPPNIIIASRGGLTFNDFLVHMAPLIIVLVAVFVGLCRWLFRKSFRYDPDLAAETMTLNEREAMPATAPRSASGSSPNTGSW
;
A
#
# COMPACT_ATOMS: atom_id res chain seq x y z
N MET A 1 39.44 9.82 10.65
CA MET A 1 39.32 11.26 10.36
C MET A 1 38.22 11.92 11.19
N LEU A 2 37.02 11.34 11.32
CA LEU A 2 35.98 11.77 12.29
C LEU A 2 36.44 11.76 13.76
N LEU A 3 37.23 10.76 14.15
CA LEU A 3 37.75 10.59 15.52
C LEU A 3 38.78 11.66 15.94
N ILE A 4 39.28 12.47 15.00
CA ILE A 4 40.32 13.48 15.23
C ILE A 4 39.74 14.90 15.17
N HIS A 5 38.41 15.07 15.12
CA HIS A 5 37.74 16.37 14.94
C HIS A 5 38.21 17.17 13.71
N ALA A 6 38.87 16.52 12.74
CA ALA A 6 39.41 17.17 11.55
C ALA A 6 38.35 17.41 10.45
N THR A 7 37.15 16.87 10.62
CA THR A 7 36.03 16.94 9.67
C THR A 7 34.71 16.89 10.44
N ASP A 8 33.81 17.82 10.16
CA ASP A 8 32.43 17.82 10.67
C ASP A 8 31.61 16.65 10.09
N ALA A 9 30.60 16.18 10.82
CA ALA A 9 29.71 15.10 10.38
C ALA A 9 29.08 15.38 9.00
N GLY A 10 28.83 16.64 8.65
CA GLY A 10 28.33 17.02 7.33
C GLY A 10 29.29 16.65 6.18
N ALA A 11 30.61 16.82 6.38
CA ALA A 11 31.61 16.51 5.36
C ALA A 11 31.88 15.00 5.20
N ALA A 12 31.47 14.18 6.17
CA ALA A 12 31.64 12.73 6.11
C ALA A 12 30.54 12.02 5.32
N PHE A 13 29.35 12.63 5.19
CA PHE A 13 28.18 12.00 4.56
C PHE A 13 27.72 12.69 3.26
N PHE A 14 28.28 13.86 2.93
CA PHE A 14 28.11 14.52 1.63
C PHE A 14 29.43 14.53 0.87
N ASP A 15 29.46 13.88 -0.31
CA ASP A 15 30.56 14.06 -1.26
C ASP A 15 30.19 15.18 -2.24
N GLU A 16 30.68 16.40 -1.96
CA GLU A 16 30.44 17.59 -2.80
C GLU A 16 30.96 17.44 -4.24
N ARG A 17 31.93 16.56 -4.49
CA ARG A 17 32.52 16.37 -5.83
C ARG A 17 31.72 15.37 -6.66
N ALA A 18 31.15 14.36 -6.03
CA ALA A 18 30.33 13.34 -6.69
C ALA A 18 28.83 13.67 -6.72
N GLY A 19 28.36 14.58 -5.86
CA GLY A 19 26.94 14.91 -5.71
C GLY A 19 26.13 13.80 -5.03
N ILE A 20 26.79 12.97 -4.21
CA ILE A 20 26.20 11.82 -3.54
C ILE A 20 25.90 12.18 -2.08
N ASP A 21 24.63 12.06 -1.68
CA ASP A 21 24.17 12.16 -0.29
C ASP A 21 24.00 10.74 0.29
N TRP A 22 24.92 10.35 1.17
CA TRP A 22 24.89 9.03 1.78
C TRP A 22 23.72 8.84 2.77
N ASN A 23 23.23 9.91 3.40
CA ASN A 23 22.08 9.82 4.30
C ASN A 23 20.83 9.41 3.54
N VAL A 24 20.63 9.97 2.35
CA VAL A 24 19.55 9.59 1.43
C VAL A 24 19.67 8.13 1.00
N ILE A 25 20.87 7.68 0.63
CA ILE A 25 21.10 6.29 0.20
C ILE A 25 20.77 5.31 1.33
N PHE A 26 21.25 5.55 2.55
CA PHE A 26 20.96 4.66 3.67
C PHE A 26 19.49 4.69 4.07
N LEU A 27 18.84 5.86 4.00
CA LEU A 27 17.40 5.97 4.23
C LEU A 27 16.60 5.14 3.21
N LEU A 28 16.91 5.30 1.91
CA LEU A 28 16.32 4.54 0.80
C LEU A 28 16.54 3.03 0.94
N LEU A 29 17.76 2.63 1.29
CA LEU A 29 18.08 1.22 1.48
C LEU A 29 17.27 0.62 2.64
N GLY A 30 17.25 1.30 3.80
CA GLY A 30 16.53 0.83 4.98
C GLY A 30 15.03 0.67 4.73
N MET A 31 14.40 1.65 4.08
CA MET A 31 12.99 1.56 3.74
C MET A 31 12.69 0.46 2.71
N MET A 32 13.53 0.27 1.69
CA MET A 32 13.32 -0.76 0.67
C MET A 32 13.42 -2.18 1.25
N VAL A 33 14.29 -2.40 2.24
CA VAL A 33 14.33 -3.66 2.98
C VAL A 33 13.02 -3.90 3.75
N ILE A 34 12.52 -2.89 4.46
CA ILE A 34 11.25 -2.99 5.21
C ILE A 34 10.08 -3.28 4.27
N VAL A 35 10.00 -2.56 3.14
CA VAL A 35 9.00 -2.77 2.07
C VAL A 35 9.07 -4.20 1.53
N GLY A 36 10.28 -4.69 1.25
CA GLY A 36 10.51 -6.04 0.74
C GLY A 36 10.01 -7.13 1.68
N VAL A 37 10.18 -6.95 2.99
CA VAL A 37 9.64 -7.86 4.01
C VAL A 37 8.12 -7.75 4.10
N LEU A 38 7.59 -6.52 4.15
CA LEU A 38 6.15 -6.29 4.30
C LEU A 38 5.35 -6.91 3.14
N LYS A 39 5.89 -6.83 1.92
CA LYS A 39 5.32 -7.47 0.73
C LYS A 39 5.15 -8.98 0.87
N GLN A 40 6.03 -9.67 1.61
CA GLN A 40 5.95 -11.13 1.79
C GLN A 40 4.89 -11.56 2.82
N THR A 41 4.38 -10.62 3.63
CA THR A 41 3.46 -10.94 4.73
C THR A 41 2.01 -11.19 4.29
N GLY A 42 1.64 -10.80 3.07
CA GLY A 42 0.26 -10.89 2.58
C GLY A 42 -0.68 -9.80 3.14
N VAL A 43 -0.13 -8.73 3.74
CA VAL A 43 -0.94 -7.68 4.39
C VAL A 43 -1.85 -6.94 3.40
N PHE A 44 -1.42 -6.80 2.15
CA PHE A 44 -2.17 -6.07 1.11
C PHE A 44 -3.38 -6.87 0.63
N GLU A 45 -3.20 -8.17 0.44
CA GLU A 45 -4.25 -9.13 0.14
C GLU A 45 -5.31 -9.12 1.24
N PHE A 46 -4.87 -9.15 2.51
CA PHE A 46 -5.76 -9.04 3.65
C PHE A 46 -6.55 -7.72 3.65
N LEU A 47 -5.88 -6.58 3.47
CA LEU A 47 -6.53 -5.26 3.48
C LEU A 47 -7.57 -5.10 2.36
N ALA A 48 -7.29 -5.61 1.18
CA ALA A 48 -8.21 -5.52 0.05
C ALA A 48 -9.41 -6.47 0.20
N ILE A 49 -9.24 -7.69 0.72
CA ILE A 49 -10.36 -8.57 1.07
C ILE A 49 -11.22 -7.94 2.17
N TRP A 50 -10.57 -7.37 3.19
CA TRP A 50 -11.25 -6.63 4.25
C TRP A 50 -12.07 -5.46 3.70
N ALA A 51 -11.51 -4.70 2.74
CA ALA A 51 -12.22 -3.61 2.06
C ALA A 51 -13.44 -4.11 1.28
N ALA A 52 -13.31 -5.23 0.56
CA ALA A 52 -14.40 -5.84 -0.20
C ALA A 52 -15.58 -6.22 0.68
N LYS A 53 -15.32 -6.90 1.81
CA LYS A 53 -16.36 -7.24 2.78
C LYS A 53 -16.99 -6.01 3.41
N ARG A 54 -16.17 -5.03 3.80
CA ARG A 54 -16.65 -3.79 4.43
C ARG A 54 -17.50 -2.96 3.49
N ALA A 55 -17.20 -2.99 2.19
CA ALA A 55 -17.98 -2.34 1.15
C ALA A 55 -19.38 -2.94 0.96
N ARG A 56 -19.59 -4.20 1.37
CA ARG A 56 -20.85 -4.94 1.23
C ARG A 56 -21.38 -4.96 -0.22
N GLY A 57 -20.47 -5.14 -1.17
CA GLY A 57 -20.75 -5.10 -2.61
C GLY A 57 -21.11 -3.74 -3.19
N ARG A 58 -21.08 -2.64 -2.42
CA ARG A 58 -21.34 -1.30 -2.97
C ARG A 58 -20.10 -0.76 -3.70
N PRO A 59 -20.16 -0.53 -5.03
CA PRO A 59 -18.97 -0.22 -5.83
C PRO A 59 -18.23 1.04 -5.38
N PHE A 60 -18.99 2.10 -5.05
CA PHE A 60 -18.39 3.35 -4.59
C PHE A 60 -17.71 3.21 -3.22
N ARG A 61 -18.29 2.42 -2.29
CA ARG A 61 -17.66 2.20 -0.98
C ARG A 61 -16.38 1.39 -1.11
N LEU A 62 -16.39 0.39 -1.99
CA LEU A 62 -15.19 -0.39 -2.31
C LEU A 62 -14.10 0.52 -2.84
N MET A 63 -14.42 1.34 -3.84
CA MET A 63 -13.45 2.25 -4.44
C MET A 63 -12.88 3.24 -3.41
N ALA A 64 -13.74 3.83 -2.56
CA ALA A 64 -13.29 4.74 -1.52
C ALA A 64 -12.36 4.05 -0.50
N LEU A 65 -12.66 2.81 -0.10
CA LEU A 65 -11.80 2.04 0.81
C LEU A 65 -10.46 1.69 0.16
N LEU A 66 -10.48 1.23 -1.10
CA LEU A 66 -9.26 0.93 -1.85
C LEU A 66 -8.41 2.19 -2.06
N ILE A 67 -9.00 3.35 -2.39
CA ILE A 67 -8.29 4.64 -2.46
C ILE A 67 -7.60 4.95 -1.13
N VAL A 68 -8.30 4.83 0.00
CA VAL A 68 -7.73 5.14 1.32
C VAL A 68 -6.61 4.17 1.67
N ILE A 69 -6.81 2.87 1.44
CA ILE A 69 -5.79 1.84 1.66
C ILE A 69 -4.56 2.13 0.79
N THR A 70 -4.74 2.35 -0.50
CA THR A 70 -3.66 2.65 -1.44
C THR A 70 -2.91 3.93 -1.09
N ALA A 71 -3.62 5.01 -0.74
CA ALA A 71 -2.98 6.26 -0.34
C ALA A 71 -2.18 6.09 0.97
N SER A 72 -2.73 5.39 1.96
CA SER A 72 -2.03 5.13 3.22
C SER A 72 -0.86 4.17 3.08
N ALA A 73 -0.98 3.16 2.21
CA ALA A 73 0.11 2.23 1.88
C ALA A 73 1.24 2.95 1.15
N SER A 74 0.91 3.77 0.14
CA SER A 74 1.89 4.58 -0.61
C SER A 74 2.55 5.67 0.24
N ALA A 75 1.93 6.09 1.35
CA ALA A 75 2.63 6.95 2.31
C ALA A 75 3.83 6.22 2.97
N LEU A 76 3.80 4.88 3.05
CA LEU A 76 4.84 4.07 3.70
C LEU A 76 5.75 3.34 2.71
N LEU A 77 5.28 3.16 1.47
CA LEU A 77 5.94 2.43 0.41
C LEU A 77 6.13 3.34 -0.80
N ASP A 78 6.99 2.98 -1.75
CA ASP A 78 6.98 3.68 -3.02
C ASP A 78 5.68 3.40 -3.81
N ASN A 79 5.28 4.39 -4.60
CA ASN A 79 4.05 4.35 -5.38
C ASN A 79 3.97 3.14 -6.32
N VAL A 80 5.06 2.82 -7.03
CA VAL A 80 5.07 1.72 -8.01
C VAL A 80 4.85 0.39 -7.32
N THR A 81 5.55 0.14 -6.22
CA THR A 81 5.36 -1.06 -5.40
C THR A 81 3.93 -1.16 -4.89
N THR A 82 3.35 -0.06 -4.40
CA THR A 82 1.98 -0.06 -3.87
C THR A 82 0.97 -0.48 -4.94
N VAL A 83 1.04 0.12 -6.13
CA VAL A 83 0.13 -0.22 -7.24
C VAL A 83 0.32 -1.66 -7.68
N LEU A 84 1.57 -2.14 -7.79
CA LEU A 84 1.85 -3.54 -8.18
C LEU A 84 1.32 -4.57 -7.17
N LEU A 85 1.18 -4.19 -5.90
CA LEU A 85 0.64 -5.06 -4.86
C LEU A 85 -0.89 -5.03 -4.81
N ILE A 86 -1.49 -3.86 -4.96
CA ILE A 86 -2.94 -3.71 -4.82
C ILE A 86 -3.66 -4.11 -6.12
N ALA A 87 -3.11 -3.78 -7.29
CA ALA A 87 -3.72 -4.08 -8.59
C ALA A 87 -4.16 -5.54 -8.80
N PRO A 88 -3.35 -6.59 -8.51
CA PRO A 88 -3.80 -7.97 -8.67
C PRO A 88 -4.97 -8.31 -7.74
N VAL A 89 -5.01 -7.72 -6.54
CA VAL A 89 -6.10 -7.96 -5.59
C VAL A 89 -7.36 -7.21 -6.03
N THR A 90 -7.23 -5.99 -6.53
CA THR A 90 -8.33 -5.22 -7.09
C THR A 90 -8.94 -5.89 -8.32
N LEU A 91 -8.11 -6.46 -9.19
CA LEU A 91 -8.56 -7.31 -10.30
C LEU A 91 -9.45 -8.45 -9.80
N LEU A 92 -8.97 -9.21 -8.81
CA LEU A 92 -9.71 -10.33 -8.23
C LEU A 92 -11.03 -9.88 -7.60
N VAL A 93 -11.03 -8.81 -6.81
CA VAL A 93 -12.25 -8.30 -6.15
C VAL A 93 -13.27 -7.79 -7.17
N CYS A 94 -12.82 -7.05 -8.18
CA CYS A 94 -13.69 -6.55 -9.24
C CYS A 94 -14.26 -7.70 -10.10
N GLU A 95 -13.48 -8.73 -10.40
CA GLU A 95 -13.95 -9.92 -11.11
C GLU A 95 -15.06 -10.63 -10.33
N ARG A 96 -14.87 -10.85 -9.02
CA ARG A 96 -15.88 -11.48 -8.14
C ARG A 96 -17.17 -10.67 -8.00
N LEU A 97 -17.08 -9.35 -8.06
CA LEU A 97 -18.22 -8.45 -7.96
C LEU A 97 -18.81 -8.06 -9.33
N ALA A 98 -18.29 -8.63 -10.43
CA ALA A 98 -18.56 -8.23 -11.82
C ALA A 98 -18.52 -6.71 -12.06
N LEU A 99 -17.55 -6.03 -11.43
CA LEU A 99 -17.35 -4.59 -11.57
C LEU A 99 -16.33 -4.29 -12.66
N PRO A 100 -16.47 -3.17 -13.39
CA PRO A 100 -15.47 -2.73 -14.34
C PRO A 100 -14.18 -2.38 -13.57
N VAL A 101 -13.08 -3.05 -13.89
CA VAL A 101 -11.81 -2.90 -13.16
C VAL A 101 -11.12 -1.56 -13.45
N ALA A 102 -11.20 -1.07 -14.70
CA ALA A 102 -10.43 0.08 -15.15
C ALA A 102 -10.60 1.36 -14.27
N PRO A 103 -11.82 1.77 -13.86
CA PRO A 103 -12.01 2.87 -12.92
C PRO A 103 -11.28 2.70 -11.59
N PHE A 104 -11.22 1.48 -11.05
CA PHE A 104 -10.57 1.21 -9.78
C PHE A 104 -9.05 1.34 -9.89
N LEU A 105 -8.45 0.73 -10.92
CA LEU A 105 -7.00 0.83 -11.15
C LEU A 105 -6.55 2.28 -11.41
N ILE A 106 -7.34 3.06 -12.16
CA ILE A 106 -7.05 4.50 -12.37
C ILE A 106 -7.12 5.25 -11.04
N ALA A 107 -8.17 4.99 -10.24
CA ALA A 107 -8.33 5.62 -8.94
C ALA A 107 -7.20 5.24 -7.98
N GLU A 108 -6.75 3.99 -7.98
CA GLU A 108 -5.63 3.50 -7.17
C GLU A 108 -4.30 4.10 -7.62
N ALA A 109 -4.01 4.15 -8.92
CA ALA A 109 -2.80 4.79 -9.43
C ALA A 109 -2.74 6.27 -9.00
N MET A 110 -3.84 6.99 -9.09
CA MET A 110 -3.92 8.38 -8.62
C MET A 110 -3.82 8.50 -7.09
N ALA A 111 -4.53 7.64 -6.35
CA ALA A 111 -4.47 7.61 -4.90
C ALA A 111 -3.05 7.30 -4.39
N SER A 112 -2.32 6.43 -5.08
CA SER A 112 -0.95 6.06 -4.75
C SER A 112 0.00 7.24 -4.96
N ASN A 113 -0.17 8.02 -6.03
CA ASN A 113 0.59 9.27 -6.21
C ASN A 113 0.29 10.31 -5.12
N ILE A 114 -1.00 10.51 -4.82
CA ILE A 114 -1.45 11.46 -3.79
C ILE A 114 -0.92 11.05 -2.40
N GLY A 115 -1.06 9.77 -2.07
CA GLY A 115 -0.60 9.20 -0.80
C GLY A 115 0.92 9.25 -0.64
N GLY A 116 1.67 8.90 -1.69
CA GLY A 116 3.14 8.93 -1.68
C GLY A 116 3.71 10.33 -1.47
N ALA A 117 3.00 11.37 -1.90
CA ALA A 117 3.38 12.75 -1.62
C ALA A 117 3.30 13.14 -0.13
N SER A 118 2.66 12.33 0.73
CA SER A 118 2.52 12.66 2.16
C SER A 118 3.80 12.47 2.98
N THR A 119 4.73 11.65 2.49
CA THR A 119 5.96 11.34 3.22
C THR A 119 7.19 11.54 2.34
N LEU A 120 8.32 11.73 3.01
CA LEU A 120 9.62 11.81 2.39
C LEU A 120 9.98 10.51 1.63
N ILE A 121 9.39 9.38 2.02
CA ILE A 121 9.66 8.04 1.48
C ILE A 121 8.91 7.79 0.16
N GLY A 122 7.69 8.31 0.01
CA GLY A 122 6.76 7.82 -1.01
C GLY A 122 7.21 8.01 -2.47
N ASP A 123 8.15 8.93 -2.75
CA ASP A 123 8.80 9.02 -4.06
C ASP A 123 10.25 9.58 -4.00
N PRO A 124 11.08 9.32 -5.04
CA PRO A 124 12.42 9.91 -5.12
C PRO A 124 12.48 11.45 -5.17
N PRO A 125 11.60 12.16 -5.90
CA PRO A 125 11.51 13.63 -5.84
C PRO A 125 11.42 14.23 -4.43
N ASN A 126 10.61 13.66 -3.53
CA ASN A 126 10.43 14.12 -2.15
C ASN A 126 11.75 14.04 -1.37
N ILE A 127 12.51 12.97 -1.58
CA ILE A 127 13.81 12.76 -0.96
C ILE A 127 14.82 13.79 -1.46
N ILE A 128 14.83 14.07 -2.77
CA ILE A 128 15.72 15.10 -3.36
C ILE A 128 15.39 16.48 -2.79
N ILE A 129 14.09 16.82 -2.69
CA ILE A 129 13.63 18.07 -2.08
C ILE A 129 14.07 18.16 -0.62
N ALA A 130 13.89 17.07 0.14
CA ALA A 130 14.24 17.05 1.55
C ALA A 130 15.75 17.16 1.80
N SER A 131 16.55 16.42 1.02
CA SER A 131 18.02 16.49 1.08
C SER A 131 18.54 17.90 0.80
N ARG A 132 18.00 18.57 -0.24
CA ARG A 132 18.40 19.96 -0.57
C ARG A 132 17.83 21.01 0.38
N GLY A 133 16.65 20.77 0.94
CA GLY A 133 16.00 21.65 1.90
C GLY A 133 16.44 21.43 3.34
N GLY A 134 17.26 20.42 3.63
CA GLY A 134 17.61 20.02 4.99
C GLY A 134 16.40 19.57 5.82
N LEU A 135 15.35 19.06 5.18
CA LEU A 135 14.10 18.67 5.84
C LEU A 135 14.21 17.24 6.37
N THR A 136 13.73 17.03 7.59
CA THR A 136 13.61 15.69 8.16
C THR A 136 12.32 14.99 7.71
N PHE A 137 12.23 13.68 7.92
CA PHE A 137 11.01 12.91 7.67
C PHE A 137 9.79 13.51 8.41
N ASN A 138 9.99 13.92 9.67
CA ASN A 138 8.91 14.49 10.48
C ASN A 138 8.46 15.86 9.96
N ASP A 139 9.39 16.67 9.46
CA ASP A 139 9.04 17.97 8.88
C ASP A 139 8.14 17.76 7.66
N PHE A 140 8.50 16.83 6.78
CA PHE A 140 7.70 16.51 5.61
C PHE A 140 6.31 15.98 6.01
N LEU A 141 6.26 15.04 6.97
CA LEU A 141 5.02 14.44 7.43
C LEU A 141 4.06 15.48 8.04
N VAL A 142 4.54 16.35 8.91
CA VAL A 142 3.69 17.35 9.61
C VAL A 142 3.12 18.37 8.63
N HIS A 143 3.88 18.75 7.60
CA HIS A 143 3.43 19.76 6.63
C HIS A 143 2.59 19.17 5.49
N MET A 144 2.96 17.99 4.99
CA MET A 144 2.29 17.37 3.84
C MET A 144 1.08 16.53 4.24
N ALA A 145 1.13 15.76 5.33
CA ALA A 145 0.05 14.84 5.67
C ALA A 145 -1.33 15.51 5.83
N PRO A 146 -1.48 16.68 6.48
CA PRO A 146 -2.78 17.35 6.58
C PRO A 146 -3.34 17.73 5.20
N LEU A 147 -2.49 18.24 4.31
CA LEU A 147 -2.87 18.61 2.95
C LEU A 147 -3.29 17.38 2.15
N ILE A 148 -2.54 16.27 2.26
CA ILE A 148 -2.86 15.03 1.57
C ILE A 148 -4.16 14.41 2.08
N ILE A 149 -4.46 14.47 3.37
CA ILE A 149 -5.75 13.99 3.89
C ILE A 149 -6.91 14.74 3.24
N VAL A 150 -6.82 16.07 3.13
CA VAL A 150 -7.82 16.88 2.44
C VAL A 150 -7.88 16.51 0.95
N LEU A 151 -6.74 16.34 0.31
CA LEU A 151 -6.66 15.99 -1.11
C LEU A 151 -7.27 14.62 -1.40
N VAL A 152 -7.02 13.61 -0.56
CA VAL A 152 -7.65 12.28 -0.65
C VAL A 152 -9.17 12.40 -0.47
N ALA A 153 -9.64 13.19 0.49
CA ALA A 153 -11.07 13.39 0.69
C ALA A 153 -11.75 14.05 -0.53
N VAL A 154 -11.12 15.09 -1.09
CA VAL A 154 -11.56 15.74 -2.33
C VAL A 154 -11.52 14.77 -3.49
N PHE A 155 -10.45 13.97 -3.62
CA PHE A 155 -10.29 12.99 -4.68
C PHE A 155 -11.35 11.89 -4.63
N VAL A 156 -11.67 11.35 -3.45
CA VAL A 156 -12.79 10.40 -3.27
C VAL A 156 -14.11 11.03 -3.72
N GLY A 157 -14.34 12.30 -3.38
CA GLY A 157 -15.50 13.07 -3.85
C GLY A 157 -15.51 13.26 -5.37
N LEU A 158 -14.35 13.52 -5.98
CA LEU A 158 -14.20 13.66 -7.43
C LEU A 158 -14.45 12.32 -8.15
N CYS A 159 -13.93 11.21 -7.63
CA CYS A 159 -14.15 9.89 -8.19
C CYS A 159 -15.63 9.48 -8.17
N ARG A 160 -16.40 9.91 -7.15
CA ARG A 160 -17.86 9.76 -7.12
C ARG A 160 -18.52 10.39 -8.35
N TRP A 161 -18.04 11.55 -8.78
CA TRP A 161 -18.58 12.30 -9.91
C TRP A 161 -18.07 11.76 -11.25
N LEU A 162 -16.76 11.54 -11.36
CA LEU A 162 -16.09 11.09 -12.59
C LEU A 162 -16.53 9.68 -13.01
N PHE A 163 -16.56 8.75 -12.06
CA PHE A 163 -16.89 7.35 -12.32
C PHE A 163 -18.36 7.01 -12.03
N ARG A 164 -19.22 8.02 -11.87
CA ARG A 164 -20.66 7.85 -11.55
C ARG A 164 -21.37 6.87 -12.49
N LYS A 165 -20.94 6.81 -13.76
CA LYS A 165 -21.55 5.97 -14.80
C LYS A 165 -21.08 4.51 -14.72
N SER A 166 -19.96 4.24 -14.06
CA SER A 166 -19.35 2.91 -13.94
C SER A 166 -19.84 2.15 -12.69
N PHE A 167 -20.49 2.82 -11.74
CA PHE A 167 -21.01 2.20 -10.51
C PHE A 167 -22.40 1.55 -10.69
N ARG A 168 -22.54 0.62 -11.64
CA ARG A 168 -23.73 -0.26 -11.67
C ARG A 168 -23.57 -1.30 -10.55
N TYR A 169 -24.55 -1.36 -9.65
CA TYR A 169 -24.59 -2.27 -8.51
C TYR A 169 -25.47 -3.48 -8.86
N ASP A 170 -24.93 -4.68 -8.70
CA ASP A 170 -25.67 -5.93 -8.83
C ASP A 170 -25.78 -6.62 -7.44
N PRO A 171 -26.98 -6.78 -6.88
CA PRO A 171 -27.18 -7.26 -5.51
C PRO A 171 -26.85 -8.74 -5.29
N ASP A 172 -26.92 -9.60 -6.32
CA ASP A 172 -26.73 -11.05 -6.16
C ASP A 172 -25.24 -11.42 -5.98
N LEU A 173 -24.34 -10.72 -6.67
CA LEU A 173 -22.88 -10.91 -6.58
C LEU A 173 -22.28 -10.35 -5.28
N ALA A 174 -22.94 -9.35 -4.68
CA ALA A 174 -22.56 -8.80 -3.39
C ALA A 174 -22.67 -9.82 -2.24
N ALA A 175 -23.60 -10.78 -2.36
CA ALA A 175 -23.80 -11.83 -1.37
C ALA A 175 -22.70 -12.91 -1.41
N GLU A 176 -22.17 -13.24 -2.59
CA GLU A 176 -21.10 -14.23 -2.75
C GLU A 176 -19.78 -13.77 -2.12
N THR A 177 -19.43 -12.49 -2.29
CA THR A 177 -18.20 -11.90 -1.72
C THR A 177 -18.20 -11.87 -0.18
N MET A 178 -19.39 -11.86 0.46
CA MET A 178 -19.51 -11.91 1.92
C MET A 178 -19.12 -13.26 2.53
N THR A 179 -19.01 -14.31 1.72
CA THR A 179 -18.61 -15.66 2.17
C THR A 179 -17.10 -15.85 2.25
N LEU A 180 -16.31 -14.92 1.68
CA LEU A 180 -14.84 -14.99 1.73
C LEU A 180 -14.37 -14.96 3.20
N ASN A 181 -13.37 -15.76 3.56
CA ASN A 181 -12.85 -15.81 4.92
C ASN A 181 -11.46 -15.14 4.97
N GLU A 182 -11.27 -14.16 5.85
CA GLU A 182 -10.04 -13.34 5.90
C GLU A 182 -8.79 -14.16 6.27
N ARG A 183 -8.99 -15.26 7.01
CA ARG A 183 -7.93 -16.12 7.54
C ARG A 183 -7.34 -17.11 6.55
N GLU A 184 -7.98 -17.34 5.41
CA GLU A 184 -7.49 -18.26 4.37
C GLU A 184 -6.48 -17.61 3.41
N ALA A 185 -6.37 -16.27 3.40
CA ALA A 185 -5.46 -15.53 2.54
C ALA A 185 -4.06 -15.31 3.15
N MET A 186 -3.84 -15.69 4.41
CA MET A 186 -2.50 -15.69 5.01
C MET A 186 -1.77 -16.99 4.64
N PRO A 187 -0.53 -16.94 4.09
CA PRO A 187 0.22 -18.15 3.85
C PRO A 187 0.47 -18.85 5.18
N ALA A 188 -0.09 -20.06 5.31
CA ALA A 188 -0.02 -20.88 6.52
C ALA A 188 1.44 -21.17 6.89
N THR A 189 2.00 -20.40 7.82
CA THR A 189 3.23 -20.75 8.54
C THR A 189 2.87 -21.50 9.81
N ALA A 190 2.35 -22.72 9.66
CA ALA A 190 2.38 -23.73 10.71
C ALA A 190 2.11 -25.12 10.11
N PRO A 191 3.01 -26.11 10.32
CA PRO A 191 2.77 -27.48 9.86
C PRO A 191 1.58 -28.06 10.63
N ARG A 192 0.55 -28.50 9.91
CA ARG A 192 -0.59 -29.23 10.50
C ARG A 192 -0.05 -30.55 11.03
N SER A 193 0.03 -30.67 12.36
CA SER A 193 0.30 -31.93 13.04
C SER A 193 -0.76 -32.95 12.65
N ALA A 194 -0.33 -34.04 12.03
CA ALA A 194 -1.17 -35.20 11.75
C ALA A 194 -1.57 -35.86 13.07
N SER A 195 -2.79 -35.60 13.54
CA SER A 195 -3.40 -36.34 14.65
C SER A 195 -4.42 -37.34 14.09
N GLY A 196 -3.98 -38.59 14.01
CA GLY A 196 -4.73 -39.80 14.35
C GLY A 196 -6.14 -40.01 13.78
N SER A 197 -6.24 -40.88 12.78
CA SER A 197 -7.40 -41.76 12.62
C SER A 197 -6.92 -43.17 12.27
N SER A 198 -7.12 -44.08 13.21
CA SER A 198 -6.83 -45.52 13.14
C SER A 198 -7.51 -46.18 11.93
N PRO A 199 -6.84 -47.10 11.20
CA PRO A 199 -7.51 -48.00 10.27
C PRO A 199 -8.18 -49.13 11.06
N ASN A 200 -9.50 -49.18 10.98
CA ASN A 200 -10.33 -50.29 11.43
C ASN A 200 -10.05 -51.52 10.54
N THR A 201 -9.25 -52.48 11.03
CA THR A 201 -9.11 -53.80 10.41
C THR A 201 -10.10 -54.77 11.04
N GLY A 202 -11.10 -55.21 10.28
CA GLY A 202 -12.01 -56.29 10.68
C GLY A 202 -12.99 -56.74 9.59
N SER A 203 -12.85 -58.01 9.17
CA SER A 203 -13.77 -58.88 8.38
C SER A 203 -14.12 -58.39 6.96
N TRP A 204 -13.79 -59.07 5.86
CA TRP A 204 -13.69 -60.51 5.56
C TRP A 204 -12.56 -60.80 4.56
#